data_AF-A0A4Q4C2W9-F1
#
_entry.id   AF-A0A4Q4C2W9-F1
#
_cell.length_a   1.000
_cell.length_b   1.000
_cell.length_c   1.000
_cell.angle_alpha   90.00
_cell.angle_beta   90.00
_cell.angle_gamma   90.00
#
_symmetry.space_group_name_H-M   'P 1'
#
loop_
_entity.id
_entity.type
_entity.pdbx_description
1 polymer ?
#
loop_
_entity_poly.entity_id
_entity_poly.type
_entity_poly.pdbx_seq_one_letter_code
_entity_poly.pdbx_strand_id
1 'polypeptide(L)'
;LMAPAVRPARKSAAAPGRPDLSAPASDLEAKIAALRRQIEENSEYVGMNFAAEARAIHSGDAPERAIYGEAKPDEARAMIEEGLAVAPLPFLPARKVN
;
A
#
# COMPACT_ATOMS: atom_id res chain seq x y z
N LEU A 1 26.77 32.28 42.70
CA LEU A 1 26.02 31.74 41.56
C LEU A 1 26.61 30.37 41.23
N MET A 2 25.93 29.31 41.69
CA MET A 2 26.34 27.90 41.52
C MET A 2 25.73 27.34 40.23
N ALA A 3 26.54 26.68 39.41
CA ALA A 3 26.08 25.94 38.23
C ALA A 3 25.66 24.51 38.64
N PRO A 4 24.51 23.99 38.14
CA PRO A 4 24.09 22.63 38.44
C PRO A 4 24.88 21.60 37.61
N ALA A 5 25.36 20.55 38.28
CA ALA A 5 26.05 19.43 37.66
C ALA A 5 25.07 18.52 36.89
N VAL A 6 25.30 18.36 35.58
CA VAL A 6 24.60 17.37 34.73
C VAL A 6 25.18 15.97 34.98
N ARG A 7 24.34 15.07 35.47
CA ARG A 7 24.64 13.64 35.63
C ARG A 7 24.46 12.91 34.29
N PRO A 8 25.38 12.03 33.86
CA PRO A 8 25.16 11.23 32.66
C PRO A 8 24.06 10.19 32.94
N ALA A 9 23.02 10.18 32.11
CA ALA A 9 21.96 9.20 32.21
C ALA A 9 22.52 7.81 31.89
N ARG A 10 22.23 6.91 32.84
CA ARG A 10 22.57 5.49 32.88
C ARG A 10 22.20 4.77 31.59
N LYS A 11 23.12 3.92 31.14
CA LYS A 11 22.94 2.76 30.27
C LYS A 11 21.64 2.00 30.63
N SER A 12 20.59 2.16 29.83
CA SER A 12 19.41 1.28 29.77
C SER A 12 19.56 0.43 28.51
N ALA A 13 20.05 -0.81 28.63
CA ALA A 13 19.21 -2.00 28.80
C ALA A 13 18.10 -2.07 27.73
N ALA A 14 18.38 -2.88 26.70
CA ALA A 14 17.46 -3.54 25.77
C ALA A 14 16.17 -2.79 25.39
N ALA A 15 16.21 -2.06 24.28
CA ALA A 15 14.99 -1.85 23.51
C ALA A 15 14.55 -3.21 22.93
N PRO A 16 13.28 -3.62 23.04
CA PRO A 16 12.79 -4.77 22.30
C PRO A 16 13.05 -4.48 20.81
N GLY A 17 13.67 -5.44 20.12
CA GLY A 17 14.06 -5.30 18.73
C GLY A 17 12.89 -4.75 17.93
N ARG A 18 13.10 -3.60 17.28
CA ARG A 18 12.22 -3.19 16.18
C ARG A 18 12.18 -4.40 15.25
N PRO A 19 10.99 -4.95 14.89
CA PRO A 19 10.94 -6.04 13.94
C PRO A 19 11.74 -5.62 12.72
N ASP A 20 12.68 -6.47 12.33
CA ASP A 20 13.55 -6.20 11.20
C ASP A 20 12.67 -6.18 9.95
N LEU A 21 12.30 -4.98 9.49
CA LEU A 21 11.41 -4.76 8.34
C LEU A 21 12.06 -5.20 7.02
N SER A 22 13.30 -5.74 7.06
CA SER A 22 14.06 -6.19 5.90
C SER A 22 13.78 -7.65 5.51
N ALA A 23 13.15 -8.45 6.39
CA ALA A 23 12.73 -9.81 6.10
C ALA A 23 11.20 -9.95 6.30
N PRO A 24 10.47 -10.68 5.43
CA PRO A 24 9.08 -10.99 5.70
C PRO A 24 9.01 -11.74 7.03
N ALA A 25 8.34 -11.14 8.02
CA ALA A 25 8.23 -11.67 9.37
C ALA A 25 7.27 -12.87 9.46
N SER A 26 6.68 -13.30 8.35
CA SER A 26 5.79 -14.45 8.24
C SER A 26 5.66 -14.99 6.80
N ASP A 27 5.36 -16.28 6.63
CA ASP A 27 5.00 -16.88 5.33
C ASP A 27 3.85 -16.13 4.62
N LEU A 28 2.97 -15.49 5.41
CA LEU A 28 1.86 -14.68 4.89
C LEU A 28 2.36 -13.42 4.18
N GLU A 29 3.31 -12.70 4.77
CA GLU A 29 3.89 -11.50 4.14
C GLU A 29 4.66 -11.82 2.87
N ALA A 30 5.39 -12.94 2.83
CA ALA A 30 6.06 -13.41 1.62
C ALA A 30 5.06 -13.68 0.48
N LYS A 31 3.91 -14.28 0.79
CA LYS A 31 2.83 -14.53 -0.18
C LYS A 31 2.17 -13.22 -0.64
N ILE A 32 1.94 -12.27 0.25
CA ILE A 32 1.39 -10.94 -0.11
C ILE A 32 2.38 -10.19 -1.01
N ALA A 33 3.68 -10.25 -0.71
CA ALA A 33 4.71 -9.62 -1.54
C ALA A 33 4.80 -10.26 -2.94
N ALA A 34 4.68 -11.59 -3.04
CA ALA A 34 4.62 -12.29 -4.33
C ALA A 34 3.36 -11.90 -5.14
N LEU A 35 2.19 -11.85 -4.48
CA LEU A 35 0.95 -11.38 -5.10
C LEU A 35 1.08 -9.95 -5.62
N ARG A 36 1.67 -9.06 -4.81
CA ARG A 36 1.94 -7.69 -5.22
C ARG A 36 2.79 -7.64 -6.48
N ARG A 37 3.91 -8.36 -6.53
CA ARG A 37 4.76 -8.42 -7.72
C ARG A 37 3.99 -8.90 -8.95
N GLN A 38 3.21 -9.97 -8.80
CA GLN A 38 2.40 -10.48 -9.91
C GLN A 38 1.40 -9.45 -10.42
N ILE A 39 0.76 -8.67 -9.54
CA ILE A 39 -0.14 -7.58 -9.94
C ILE A 39 0.64 -6.48 -10.67
N GLU A 40 1.75 -6.03 -10.11
CA GLU A 40 2.61 -4.99 -10.71
C GLU A 40 3.18 -5.40 -12.08
N GLU A 41 3.48 -6.69 -12.29
CA GLU A 41 4.02 -7.20 -13.55
C GLU A 41 2.96 -7.43 -14.63
N ASN A 42 1.73 -7.79 -14.25
CA ASN A 42 0.66 -8.12 -15.19
C ASN A 42 -0.35 -6.98 -15.39
N SER A 43 -0.26 -5.91 -14.58
CA SER A 43 -1.25 -4.83 -14.56
C SER A 43 -0.58 -3.47 -14.63
N GLU A 44 -1.29 -2.49 -15.17
CA GLU A 44 -0.81 -1.12 -15.32
C GLU A 44 -1.15 -0.28 -14.09
N TYR A 45 -0.17 0.45 -13.54
CA TYR A 45 -0.41 1.36 -12.43
C TYR A 45 -0.99 2.70 -12.91
N VAL A 46 -2.25 2.96 -12.59
CA VAL A 46 -2.96 4.17 -13.01
C VAL A 46 -3.11 5.21 -11.89
N GLY A 47 -2.63 4.91 -10.68
CA GLY A 47 -2.68 5.81 -9.53
C GLY A 47 -4.11 6.25 -9.19
N MET A 48 -4.31 7.54 -8.87
CA MET A 48 -5.62 8.09 -8.47
C MET A 48 -6.69 8.08 -9.58
N ASN A 49 -6.30 7.80 -10.84
CA ASN A 49 -7.24 7.73 -11.96
C ASN A 49 -7.94 6.36 -12.08
N PHE A 50 -7.68 5.43 -11.16
CA PHE A 50 -8.23 4.08 -11.18
C PHE A 50 -9.75 4.05 -11.35
N ALA A 51 -10.48 4.91 -10.62
CA ALA A 51 -11.94 4.95 -10.71
C ALA A 51 -12.46 5.41 -12.09
N ALA A 52 -11.73 6.28 -12.78
CA ALA A 52 -12.09 6.74 -14.12
C ALA A 52 -11.76 5.67 -15.17
N GLU A 53 -10.55 5.12 -15.11
CA GLU A 53 -10.08 4.08 -16.03
C GLU A 53 -10.92 2.80 -15.91
N ALA A 54 -11.24 2.37 -14.69
CA ALA A 54 -12.05 1.18 -14.46
C ALA A 54 -13.46 1.32 -15.05
N ARG A 55 -14.07 2.52 -14.94
CA ARG A 55 -15.35 2.82 -15.59
C ARG A 55 -15.23 2.86 -17.11
N ALA A 56 -14.19 3.48 -17.65
CA ALA A 56 -13.98 3.54 -19.09
C ALA A 56 -13.80 2.15 -19.70
N ILE A 57 -13.06 1.26 -19.03
CA ILE A 57 -12.91 -0.15 -19.43
C ILE A 57 -14.25 -0.88 -19.35
N HIS A 58 -15.01 -0.68 -18.27
CA HIS A 58 -16.32 -1.31 -18.10
C HIS A 58 -17.35 -0.87 -19.15
N SER A 59 -17.37 0.41 -19.53
CA SER A 59 -18.25 0.97 -20.56
C SER A 59 -17.80 0.65 -21.99
N GLY A 60 -16.57 0.18 -22.18
CA GLY A 60 -15.97 -0.06 -23.51
C GLY A 60 -15.37 1.18 -24.17
N ASP A 61 -15.22 2.29 -23.45
CA ASP A 61 -14.57 3.51 -23.92
C ASP A 61 -13.03 3.39 -23.95
N ALA A 62 -12.49 2.45 -23.18
CA ALA A 62 -11.05 2.14 -23.12
C ALA A 62 -10.79 0.64 -23.38
N PRO A 63 -9.62 0.27 -23.92
CA PRO A 63 -9.27 -1.12 -24.16
C PRO A 63 -9.20 -1.92 -22.85
N GLU A 64 -9.73 -3.14 -22.89
CA GLU A 64 -9.67 -4.10 -21.77
C GLU A 64 -8.21 -4.43 -21.43
N ARG A 65 -7.81 -4.10 -20.20
CA ARG A 65 -6.49 -4.37 -19.65
C ARG A 65 -6.55 -4.44 -18.13
N ALA A 66 -5.63 -5.18 -17.53
CA ALA A 66 -5.51 -5.22 -16.08
C ALA A 66 -4.91 -3.91 -15.58
N ILE A 67 -5.63 -3.23 -14.68
CA ILE A 67 -5.20 -1.98 -14.07
C ILE A 67 -5.23 -2.10 -12.54
N TYR A 68 -4.33 -1.40 -11.88
CA TYR A 68 -4.35 -1.24 -10.42
C TYR A 68 -4.01 0.19 -10.05
N GLY A 69 -4.55 0.66 -8.93
CA GLY A 69 -4.35 2.03 -8.52
C GLY A 69 -5.01 2.37 -7.20
N GLU A 70 -5.28 3.65 -7.05
CA GLU A 70 -5.79 4.25 -5.83
C GLU A 70 -7.18 4.81 -6.10
N ALA A 71 -8.13 4.53 -5.22
CA ALA A 71 -9.47 5.11 -5.24
C ALA A 71 -9.86 5.56 -3.84
N LYS A 72 -10.66 6.62 -3.75
CA LYS A 72 -11.25 7.01 -2.45
C LYS A 72 -12.20 5.92 -1.96
N PRO A 73 -12.40 5.77 -0.64
CA PRO A 73 -13.33 4.78 -0.09
C PRO A 73 -14.74 4.88 -0.67
N ASP A 74 -15.25 6.10 -0.89
CA ASP A 74 -16.58 6.33 -1.45
C ASP A 74 -16.66 5.92 -2.93
N GLU A 75 -15.60 6.21 -3.70
CA GLU A 75 -15.51 5.80 -5.11
C GLU A 75 -15.39 4.29 -5.24
N ALA A 76 -14.56 3.63 -4.42
CA ALA A 76 -14.41 2.19 -4.41
C ALA A 76 -15.74 1.47 -4.07
N ARG A 77 -16.54 2.04 -3.16
CA ARG A 77 -17.89 1.53 -2.86
C ARG A 77 -18.81 1.68 -4.06
N ALA A 78 -18.87 2.87 -4.65
CA ALA A 78 -19.68 3.12 -5.83
C ALA A 78 -19.32 2.17 -6.98
N MET A 79 -18.03 1.89 -7.19
CA MET A 79 -17.57 0.95 -8.22
C MET A 79 -18.11 -0.47 -7.98
N ILE A 80 -18.14 -0.94 -6.73
CA ILE A 80 -18.70 -2.26 -6.39
C ILE A 80 -20.23 -2.27 -6.60
N GLU A 81 -20.93 -1.18 -6.23
CA GLU A 81 -22.38 -1.04 -6.42
C GLU A 81 -22.79 -0.94 -7.89
N GLU A 82 -21.97 -0.26 -8.70
CA GLU A 82 -22.09 -0.16 -10.16
C GLU A 82 -21.81 -1.50 -10.87
N GLY A 83 -21.26 -2.49 -10.15
CA GLY A 83 -20.92 -3.81 -10.70
C GLY A 83 -19.58 -3.87 -11.42
N LEU A 84 -18.68 -2.92 -11.18
CA LEU A 84 -17.32 -2.99 -11.70
C LEU A 84 -16.56 -4.15 -11.02
N ALA A 85 -15.79 -4.89 -11.83
CA ALA A 85 -14.98 -6.01 -11.38
C ALA A 85 -13.72 -5.54 -10.64
N VAL A 86 -13.90 -4.93 -9.47
CA VAL A 86 -12.83 -4.33 -8.66
C VAL A 86 -12.68 -5.10 -7.35
N ALA A 87 -11.44 -5.28 -6.91
CA ALA A 87 -11.13 -5.97 -5.66
C ALA A 87 -10.17 -5.13 -4.80
N PRO A 88 -10.42 -5.00 -3.48
CA PRO A 88 -9.49 -4.33 -2.59
C PRO A 88 -8.21 -5.16 -2.43
N LEU A 89 -7.06 -4.53 -2.59
CA LEU A 89 -5.77 -5.20 -2.43
C LEU A 89 -5.36 -5.28 -0.95
N PRO A 90 -4.78 -6.40 -0.49
CA PRO A 90 -4.36 -6.60 0.90
C PRO A 90 -3.03 -5.90 1.23
N PHE A 91 -2.69 -4.84 0.50
CA PHE A 91 -1.49 -4.04 0.69
C PHE A 91 -1.77 -2.60 0.27
N LEU A 92 -1.10 -1.66 0.94
CA LEU A 92 -1.19 -0.26 0.57
C LEU A 92 -0.35 0.01 -0.69
N PRO A 93 -0.79 0.90 -1.58
CA PRO A 93 0.02 1.35 -2.71
C PRO A 93 1.32 1.93 -2.17
N ALA A 94 2.43 1.68 -2.87
CA ALA A 94 3.69 2.32 -2.54
C ALA A 94 3.53 3.82 -2.76
N ARG A 95 3.31 4.57 -1.67
CA ARG A 95 3.27 6.03 -1.69
C ARG A 95 4.59 6.50 -2.31
N LYS A 96 4.55 6.96 -3.57
CA LYS A 96 5.67 7.68 -4.18
C LYS A 96 5.80 9.00 -3.43
N VAL A 97 6.62 9.00 -2.38
CA VAL A 97 7.11 10.21 -1.74
C VAL A 97 8.27 10.69 -2.60
N ASN A 98 8.01 11.63 -3.49
CA ASN A 98 9.05 12.49 -4.08
C ASN A 98 9.14 13.78 -3.28
#